data_AF-A0A139M9J5-F1
#
_entry.id   AF-A0A139M9J5-F1
#
_cell.length_a   1.000
_cell.length_b   1.000
_cell.length_c   1.000
_cell.angle_alpha   90.00
_cell.angle_beta   90.00
_cell.angle_gamma   90.00
#
_symmetry.space_group_name_H-M   'P 1'
#
loop_
_entity.id
_entity.type
_entity.pdbx_description
1 polymer ?
#
loop_
_entity_poly.entity_id
_entity_poly.type
_entity_poly.pdbx_seq_one_letter_code
_entity_poly.pdbx_strand_id
1 'polypeptide(L)' 'MKNLDCLLYLQNGQTEGTHHTNRLAQAPAYAEQIHTSLQKHYPTGQFVFDPHGHHEQVAERFLAFSSWLAKKWEIE' A
#
# COMPACT_ATOMS: atom_id res chain seq x y z
N MET A 1 20.75 12.71 -5.48
CA MET A 1 20.32 11.70 -6.47
C MET A 1 18.97 11.16 -6.01
N LYS A 2 17.95 11.15 -6.88
CA LYS A 2 16.69 10.42 -6.58
C LYS A 2 16.91 8.97 -7.00
N ASN A 3 16.80 8.01 -6.08
CA ASN A 3 16.85 6.60 -6.42
C ASN A 3 15.48 6.20 -7.03
N LEU A 4 15.36 6.37 -8.35
CA LEU A 4 14.17 5.99 -9.11
C LEU A 4 14.26 4.55 -9.64
N ASP A 5 15.40 3.89 -9.45
CA ASP A 5 15.63 2.50 -9.82
C ASP A 5 15.30 1.60 -8.61
N CYS A 6 14.04 1.67 -8.20
CA CYS A 6 13.53 0.86 -7.10
C CYS A 6 12.11 0.38 -7.42
N LEU A 7 11.75 -0.74 -6.79
CA LEU A 7 10.40 -1.26 -6.80
C LEU A 7 9.69 -0.76 -5.55
N LEU A 8 8.59 -0.04 -5.73
CA LEU A 8 7.76 0.44 -4.64
C LEU A 8 6.40 -0.28 -4.67
N TYR A 9 6.03 -0.87 -3.54
CA TYR A 9 4.71 -1.43 -3.30
C TYR A 9 4.17 -0.84 -2.00
N LEU A 10 3.03 -0.17 -2.06
CA LEU A 10 2.35 0.37 -0.89
C LEU A 10 0.90 -0.10 -0.90
N GLN A 11 0.48 -0.74 0.20
CA GLN A 11 -0.88 -1.19 0.38
C GLN A 11 -1.41 -0.79 1.74
N ASN A 12 -2.58 -0.15 1.73
CA ASN A 12 -3.33 0.23 2.93
C ASN A 12 -4.81 -0.10 2.74
N GLY A 13 -5.53 -0.08 3.85
CA GLY A 13 -6.96 -0.34 3.91
C GLY A 13 -7.80 0.91 4.17
N GLN A 14 -8.90 1.08 3.45
CA GLN A 14 -9.80 2.24 3.57
C GLN A 14 -10.54 2.28 4.91
N THR A 15 -10.73 1.12 5.54
CA THR A 15 -11.40 0.99 6.84
C THR A 15 -10.40 0.81 7.99
N GLU A 16 -9.10 1.01 7.76
CA GLU A 16 -8.14 1.16 8.84
C GLU A 16 -8.61 2.25 9.81
N GLY A 17 -8.44 2.03 11.11
CA GLY A 17 -8.82 3.05 12.10
C GLY A 17 -10.31 3.12 12.46
N THR A 18 -11.22 2.42 11.75
CA THR A 18 -12.68 2.55 11.91
C THR A 18 -13.19 2.31 13.34
N HIS A 19 -12.45 1.56 14.15
CA HIS A 19 -12.81 1.26 15.55
C HIS A 19 -12.13 2.17 16.58
N HIS A 20 -11.50 3.26 16.14
CA HIS A 20 -10.83 4.20 17.02
C HIS A 20 -11.51 5.58 17.01
N THR A 21 -11.44 6.28 18.13
CA THR A 21 -11.94 7.65 18.29
C THR A 21 -10.83 8.68 18.46
N ASN A 22 -9.57 8.23 18.39
CA ASN A 22 -8.37 9.06 18.51
C ASN A 22 -7.71 9.25 17.13
N ARG A 23 -6.45 9.72 17.11
CA ARG A 23 -5.68 9.93 15.87
C ARG A 23 -5.64 8.73 14.91
N LEU A 24 -5.85 7.50 15.40
CA LEU A 24 -5.88 6.30 14.57
C LEU A 24 -7.09 6.25 13.64
N ALA A 25 -8.19 6.94 13.96
CA ALA A 25 -9.35 7.09 13.07
C ALA A 25 -9.00 7.79 11.75
N GLN A 26 -7.90 8.54 11.73
CA GLN A 26 -7.39 9.26 10.56
C GLN A 26 -6.37 8.45 9.76
N ALA A 27 -6.11 7.19 10.12
CA ALA A 27 -5.17 6.33 9.41
C ALA A 27 -5.42 6.26 7.88
N PRO A 28 -6.67 6.14 7.39
CA PRO A 28 -6.93 6.14 5.95
C PRO A 28 -6.59 7.49 5.29
N ALA A 29 -6.91 8.60 5.94
CA ALA A 29 -6.61 9.94 5.43
C ALA A 29 -5.10 10.20 5.35
N TYR A 30 -4.33 9.72 6.33
CA TYR A 30 -2.87 9.80 6.28
C TYR A 30 -2.28 8.88 5.22
N ALA A 31 -2.81 7.67 5.07
CA ALA A 31 -2.41 6.75 4.01
C ALA A 31 -2.63 7.39 2.63
N GLU A 32 -3.81 7.95 2.36
CA GLU A 32 -4.14 8.61 1.08
C GLU A 32 -3.15 9.73 0.71
N GLN A 33 -2.75 10.55 1.70
CA GLN A 33 -1.75 11.60 1.49
C GLN A 33 -0.38 11.02 1.09
N ILE A 34 0.03 9.92 1.73
CA ILE A 34 1.29 9.23 1.41
C ILE A 34 1.21 8.59 0.02
N HIS A 35 0.10 7.91 -0.31
CA HIS A 35 -0.15 7.36 -1.65
C HIS A 35 -0.03 8.44 -2.72
N THR A 36 -0.76 9.54 -2.56
CA THR A 36 -0.74 10.67 -3.50
C THR A 36 0.66 11.26 -3.65
N SER A 37 1.39 11.44 -2.54
CA SER A 37 2.74 12.01 -2.56
C SER A 37 3.73 11.07 -3.25
N LEU A 38 3.71 9.78 -2.90
CA LEU A 38 4.64 8.80 -3.45
C LEU A 38 4.34 8.49 -4.91
N GLN A 39 3.07 8.41 -5.31
CA GLN A 39 2.70 8.15 -6.71
C GLN A 39 3.18 9.27 -7.64
N LYS A 40 3.21 10.54 -7.18
CA LYS A 40 3.81 11.66 -7.93
C LYS A 40 5.33 11.49 -8.12
N HIS A 41 6.01 10.86 -7.17
CA HIS A 41 7.47 10.70 -7.19
C HIS A 41 7.92 9.38 -7.85
N TYR A 42 7.09 8.34 -7.78
CA TYR A 42 7.34 6.98 -8.25
C TYR A 42 6.14 6.48 -9.08
N PRO A 43 5.94 7.02 -10.30
CA PRO A 43 4.76 6.72 -11.12
C PRO A 43 4.67 5.25 -11.55
N THR A 44 5.77 4.50 -11.48
CA THR A 44 5.85 3.06 -11.78
C THR A 44 5.61 2.16 -10.57
N GLY A 45 5.44 2.74 -9.37
CA GLY A 45 5.14 2.02 -8.15
C GLY A 45 3.73 1.42 -8.15
N GLN A 46 3.53 0.38 -7.35
CA GLN A 46 2.24 -0.24 -7.11
C GLN A 46 1.61 0.36 -5.84
N PHE A 47 0.45 0.97 -5.99
CA PHE A 47 -0.30 1.60 -4.91
C PHE A 47 -1.68 0.96 -4.84
N VAL A 48 -2.00 0.33 -3.71
CA VAL A 48 -3.26 -0.38 -3.49
C VAL A 48 -3.95 0.19 -2.26
N PHE A 49 -5.17 0.68 -2.43
CA PHE A 49 -5.99 1.17 -1.33
C PHE A 49 -7.31 0.41 -1.31
N ASP A 50 -7.31 -0.74 -0.63
CA ASP A 50 -8.38 -1.73 -0.67
C ASP A 50 -9.48 -1.43 0.40
N PRO A 51 -10.66 -2.04 0.35
CA PRO A 51 -11.76 -1.70 1.27
C PRO A 51 -11.63 -2.32 2.67
N HIS A 52 -10.51 -2.96 3.01
CA HIS A 52 -10.38 -3.79 4.21
C HIS A 52 -9.67 -3.09 5.36
N GLY A 53 -9.89 -3.56 6.58
CA GLY A 53 -9.26 -3.04 7.79
C GLY A 53 -7.87 -3.61 8.04
N HIS A 54 -7.30 -3.28 9.20
CA HIS A 54 -5.90 -3.59 9.53
C HIS A 54 -5.60 -5.10 9.63
N HIS A 55 -6.55 -5.89 10.14
CA HIS A 55 -6.38 -7.35 10.33
C HIS A 55 -7.08 -8.20 9.27
N GLU A 56 -7.72 -7.57 8.31
CA GLU A 56 -8.44 -8.25 7.24
C GLU A 56 -7.51 -8.57 6.07
N GLN A 57 -7.80 -9.67 5.38
CA GLN A 57 -7.13 -10.10 4.15
C GLN A 57 -5.60 -10.24 4.23
N VAL A 58 -5.02 -10.48 5.41
CA VAL A 58 -3.55 -10.51 5.58
C VAL A 58 -2.88 -11.51 4.63
N ALA A 59 -3.45 -12.70 4.48
CA ALA A 59 -2.91 -13.75 3.61
C ALA A 59 -3.04 -13.38 2.13
N GLU A 60 -4.20 -12.89 1.71
CA GLU A 60 -4.47 -12.46 0.34
C GLU A 60 -3.61 -11.27 -0.06
N ARG A 61 -3.43 -10.32 0.85
CA ARG A 61 -2.54 -9.16 0.70
C ARG A 61 -1.08 -9.60 0.54
N PHE A 62 -0.63 -10.59 1.32
CA PHE A 62 0.71 -11.15 1.19
C PHE A 62 0.90 -11.89 -0.15
N LEU A 63 -0.09 -12.69 -0.57
CA LEU A 63 -0.06 -13.39 -1.85
C LEU A 63 -0.06 -12.41 -3.04
N ALA A 64 -0.86 -11.35 -2.99
CA ALA A 64 -0.89 -10.32 -4.01
C ALA A 64 0.46 -9.59 -4.13
N PHE A 65 1.05 -9.21 -2.99
CA PHE A 65 2.40 -8.63 -2.96
C PHE A 65 3.45 -9.60 -3.53
N SER A 66 3.45 -10.86 -3.08
CA SER A 66 4.41 -11.87 -3.51
C SER A 66 4.32 -12.13 -5.01
N SER A 67 3.10 -12.22 -5.54
CA SER A 67 2.84 -12.42 -6.98
C SER A 67 3.31 -11.21 -7.80
N TRP A 68 3.06 -9.99 -7.31
CA TRP A 68 3.56 -8.77 -7.93
C TRP A 68 5.09 -8.75 -7.96
N LEU A 69 5.75 -9.11 -6.86
CA LEU A 69 7.19 -9.10 -6.74
C LEU A 69 7.83 -10.15 -7.67
N ALA A 70 7.31 -11.39 -7.67
CA ALA A 70 7.76 -12.44 -8.57
C ALA A 70 7.69 -12.01 -10.04
N LYS A 71 6.58 -11.38 -10.45
CA LYS A 71 6.43 -10.81 -11.79
C LYS A 71 7.44 -9.70 -12.10
N LYS A 72 7.77 -8.83 -11.13
CA LYS A 72 8.75 -7.76 -11.32
C LYS A 72 10.18 -8.27 -11.40
N TRP A 73 10.46 -9.43 -10.80
CA TRP A 73 11.78 -10.07 -10.81
C TRP A 73 11.90 -11.19 -11.85
N GLU A 74 10.86 -11.41 -12.66
CA GLU A 74 10.83 -12.48 -13.67
C GLU A 74 11.15 -13.86 -13.08
N ILE A 75 10.70 -14.09 -11.83
CA ILE A 75 10.81 -15.38 -11.16
C ILE A 75 9.58 -16.19 -11.56
N GLU A 76 9.81 -17.25 -12.35
CA GLU A 76 8.80 -18.27 -12.70
C GLU A 76 8.46 -19.17 -11.50
#